data_AF-A0A1D2ADW0-F1
#
_entry.id   AF-A0A1D2ADW0-F1
#
_cell.length_a   1.000
_cell.length_b   1.000
_cell.length_c   1.000
_cell.angle_alpha   90.00
_cell.angle_beta   90.00
_cell.angle_gamma   90.00
#
_symmetry.space_group_name_H-M   'P 1'
#
loop_
_entity.id
_entity.type
_entity.pdbx_description
1 polymer ?
#
loop_
_entity_poly.entity_id
_entity_poly.type
_entity_poly.pdbx_seq_one_letter_code
_entity_poly.pdbx_strand_id
1 'polypeptide(L)'
;TYHKKATLDQRRGFDPPESLVTPARPETHEAISTVQCMARARRLEQGARLVLALSLLLLPSSVIGTCEGGACAGDHAAATAAGLLGSSAQSGLGACQPKKYPTSGSLMPITLDTQILDLVWVNSTEGGQPHVYAVTQDSGGFLGGPLWRSEEPGRAEAWRDITPMLTDLVPGKVSPYFGITNVLVSPALGQHILLQGRAHFHFTSRDGGKTFKAIGTPGNTTGFDQEILFHPKQPEWILAKTRRPSCSWYMRSSACGYDLYLTQDFGTSWRNLTEAASGRVSSFRDFDWGVSMPMYAGKPTPDEAIFATVFAGDAGAKGLYPGWDKDLHYVVSLDFFVSPVARMVPCGNLFEVVASKVFLAVPSDCPLGADGKARSVPSRSVAGRTVTLYVSDWDGDDFTEVCLPSNLEDDGYNMVETHDSAAAFVLADHAEPGSRGPTSDSPTSDAYAPAYNASMHTLSLRNVFRRDFLADFMRVEGLPGMFIANRVDPLTVATGAVADYGAYLQTVATRNGGADWSRLPLPTSFRYAQCDACPAGALHDRCSLHLHGPTSWASPAGPRP
;
A
#
# COMPACT_ATOMS: atom_id res chain seq x y z
N THR A 1 -2.69 7.13 -14.17
CA THR A 1 -3.54 6.75 -15.31
C THR A 1 -2.71 6.72 -16.58
N TYR A 2 -2.40 5.55 -17.14
CA TYR A 2 -1.85 5.44 -18.50
C TYR A 2 -2.28 4.10 -19.12
N HIS A 3 -3.16 4.15 -20.12
CA HIS A 3 -3.47 3.03 -20.99
C HIS A 3 -2.44 2.95 -22.12
N LYS A 4 -2.01 1.73 -22.48
CA LYS A 4 -1.30 1.48 -23.74
C LYS A 4 -1.93 0.30 -24.47
N LYS A 5 -2.56 0.57 -25.61
CA LYS A 5 -2.90 -0.41 -26.64
C LYS A 5 -1.62 -0.77 -27.40
N ALA A 6 -1.30 -2.05 -27.51
CA ALA A 6 -0.27 -2.56 -28.40
C ALA A 6 -0.91 -3.01 -29.71
N THR A 7 -0.47 -2.44 -30.82
CA THR A 7 -0.77 -2.92 -32.17
C THR A 7 0.38 -3.83 -32.61
N LEU A 8 0.06 -5.09 -32.88
CA LEU A 8 0.97 -6.09 -33.47
C LEU A 8 1.15 -5.78 -34.96
N ASP A 9 2.38 -5.81 -35.48
CA ASP A 9 2.62 -6.06 -36.89
C ASP A 9 3.74 -7.09 -37.08
N GLN A 10 3.45 -8.06 -37.94
CA GLN A 10 4.23 -9.26 -38.22
C GLN A 10 5.26 -8.99 -39.33
N ARG A 11 6.39 -9.72 -39.32
CA ARG A 11 6.83 -10.61 -40.44
C ARG A 11 8.27 -11.13 -40.29
N ARG A 12 8.43 -12.36 -40.84
CA ARG A 12 9.60 -13.21 -41.18
C ARG A 12 9.76 -14.38 -40.19
N GLY A 13 9.71 -15.67 -40.55
CA GLY A 13 9.61 -16.37 -41.83
C GLY A 13 10.67 -17.47 -41.95
N PHE A 14 10.24 -18.75 -42.00
CA PHE A 14 10.93 -20.00 -42.45
C PHE A 14 12.10 -20.54 -41.57
N ASP A 15 12.30 -21.84 -41.27
CA ASP A 15 11.63 -23.15 -41.51
C ASP A 15 12.26 -24.21 -40.54
N PRO A 16 11.72 -25.45 -40.38
CA PRO A 16 12.01 -26.39 -39.28
C PRO A 16 13.17 -27.38 -39.60
N PRO A 17 13.63 -28.23 -38.64
CA PRO A 17 13.08 -29.60 -38.59
C PRO A 17 13.13 -30.36 -37.23
N GLU A 18 12.38 -31.46 -37.25
CA GLU A 18 12.66 -32.79 -36.68
C GLU A 18 12.42 -33.14 -35.19
N SER A 19 11.62 -34.19 -35.07
CA SER A 19 11.27 -35.04 -33.96
C SER A 19 12.46 -35.62 -33.20
N LEU A 20 12.34 -35.77 -31.87
CA LEU A 20 12.90 -36.89 -31.11
C LEU A 20 12.27 -37.02 -29.71
N VAL A 21 11.46 -38.08 -29.56
CA VAL A 21 11.40 -39.06 -28.46
C VAL A 21 11.75 -38.60 -27.04
N THR A 22 10.73 -38.62 -26.18
CA THR A 22 10.78 -38.62 -24.71
C THR A 22 11.49 -39.85 -24.12
N PRO A 23 12.15 -39.68 -22.96
CA PRO A 23 11.98 -40.66 -21.90
C PRO A 23 11.60 -40.02 -20.55
N ALA A 24 10.68 -40.69 -19.87
CA ALA A 24 10.24 -40.39 -18.51
C ALA A 24 11.41 -40.42 -17.50
N ARG A 25 11.43 -39.47 -16.57
CA ARG A 25 12.20 -39.54 -15.31
C ARG A 25 11.50 -38.76 -14.18
N PRO A 26 11.78 -39.13 -12.92
CA PRO A 26 10.79 -39.20 -11.86
C PRO A 26 10.70 -37.92 -11.01
N GLU A 27 9.52 -37.75 -10.41
CA GLU A 27 9.25 -36.80 -9.34
C GLU A 27 10.09 -37.11 -8.10
N THR A 28 11.03 -36.22 -7.76
CA THR A 28 11.46 -35.97 -6.39
C THR A 28 12.08 -34.56 -6.32
N HIS A 29 11.61 -33.74 -5.36
CA HIS A 29 12.33 -32.73 -4.57
C HIS A 29 11.49 -31.47 -4.29
N GLU A 30 10.77 -31.46 -3.17
CA GLU A 30 10.16 -30.24 -2.59
C GLU A 30 10.40 -30.11 -1.07
N ALA A 31 11.43 -30.77 -0.51
CA ALA A 31 11.70 -30.78 0.93
C ALA A 31 12.99 -30.02 1.36
N ILE A 32 13.75 -29.45 0.41
CA ILE A 32 15.09 -28.91 0.70
C ILE A 32 15.08 -27.41 1.07
N SER A 33 14.10 -26.64 0.59
CA SER A 33 14.01 -25.18 0.84
C SER A 33 13.70 -24.85 2.30
N THR A 34 12.73 -25.55 2.91
CA THR A 34 12.26 -25.30 4.28
C THR A 34 13.33 -25.63 5.35
N VAL A 35 14.18 -26.64 5.09
CA VAL A 35 15.21 -27.10 6.04
C VAL A 35 16.39 -26.13 6.12
N GLN A 36 16.77 -25.48 5.02
CA GLN A 36 17.84 -24.47 5.02
C GLN A 36 17.43 -23.19 5.79
N CYS A 37 16.14 -22.84 5.79
CA CYS A 37 15.61 -21.71 6.57
C CYS A 37 15.60 -21.98 8.08
N MET A 38 15.10 -23.14 8.54
CA MET A 38 15.11 -23.48 9.98
C MET A 38 16.52 -23.53 10.58
N ALA A 39 17.52 -23.90 9.79
CA ALA A 39 18.92 -23.97 10.23
C ALA A 39 19.57 -22.59 10.44
N ARG A 40 19.08 -21.53 9.76
CA ARG A 40 19.57 -20.15 9.94
C ARG A 40 18.93 -19.45 11.13
N ALA A 41 17.61 -19.63 11.36
CA ALA A 41 16.94 -19.09 12.54
C ALA A 41 17.53 -19.64 13.86
N ARG A 42 17.91 -20.93 13.89
CA ARG A 42 18.53 -21.56 15.07
C ARG A 42 19.98 -21.09 15.38
N ARG A 43 20.69 -20.45 14.45
CA ARG A 43 22.07 -19.98 14.71
C ARG A 43 22.14 -18.67 15.49
N LEU A 44 21.04 -17.90 15.55
CA LEU A 44 20.96 -16.67 16.35
C LEU A 44 20.75 -16.96 17.85
N GLU A 45 20.31 -18.16 18.24
CA GLU A 45 20.09 -18.53 19.65
C GLU A 45 21.34 -19.05 20.40
N GLN A 46 22.45 -19.37 19.71
CA GLN A 46 23.63 -19.97 20.37
C GLN A 46 24.69 -18.97 20.86
N GLY A 47 24.44 -17.66 20.77
CA GLY A 47 25.41 -16.61 21.10
C GLY A 47 25.42 -16.10 22.55
N ALA A 48 24.49 -16.52 23.41
CA ALA A 48 24.40 -15.99 24.77
C ALA A 48 23.94 -17.06 25.76
N ARG A 49 24.89 -17.71 26.45
CA ARG A 49 24.70 -18.32 27.80
C ARG A 49 26.01 -18.95 28.29
N LEU A 50 26.75 -18.19 29.08
CA LEU A 50 27.65 -18.73 30.09
C LEU A 50 27.82 -17.71 31.22
N VAL A 51 27.06 -17.85 32.31
CA VAL A 51 27.52 -17.80 33.72
C VAL A 51 26.38 -18.34 34.61
N LEU A 52 26.76 -19.32 35.43
CA LEU A 52 26.06 -20.04 36.50
C LEU A 52 25.18 -19.16 37.41
N ALA A 53 23.92 -19.51 37.67
CA ALA A 53 23.41 -20.48 38.67
C ALA A 53 23.17 -19.87 40.07
N LEU A 54 21.90 -19.81 40.49
CA LEU A 54 21.48 -20.11 41.86
C LEU A 54 19.96 -20.41 41.94
N SER A 55 19.66 -21.65 42.33
CA SER A 55 18.56 -22.07 43.22
C SER A 55 17.09 -22.02 42.78
N LEU A 56 16.63 -23.18 42.31
CA LEU A 56 15.42 -23.92 42.74
C LEU A 56 14.30 -23.15 43.47
N LEU A 57 13.16 -22.99 42.77
CA LEU A 57 11.82 -23.22 43.30
C LEU A 57 10.96 -23.78 42.15
N LEU A 58 10.71 -25.09 42.20
CA LEU A 58 9.85 -25.83 41.27
C LEU A 58 8.38 -25.59 41.64
N LEU A 59 7.62 -25.00 40.72
CA LEU A 59 6.18 -25.21 40.60
C LEU A 59 5.91 -25.68 39.16
N PRO A 60 5.01 -26.67 38.95
CA PRO A 60 4.79 -27.25 37.64
C PRO A 60 4.01 -26.26 36.77
N SER A 61 4.67 -25.66 35.79
CA SER A 61 3.99 -24.93 34.73
C SER A 61 3.25 -25.94 33.85
N SER A 62 1.94 -25.96 34.01
CA SER A 62 0.98 -26.68 33.19
C SER A 62 1.20 -26.39 31.70
N VAL A 63 1.37 -27.48 30.97
CA VAL A 63 1.18 -27.68 29.52
C VAL A 63 0.33 -26.59 28.85
N ILE A 64 0.93 -25.92 27.85
CA ILE A 64 0.25 -25.04 26.90
C ILE A 64 -0.74 -25.90 26.09
N GLY A 65 -2.03 -25.68 26.31
CA GLY A 65 -3.09 -26.32 25.53
C GLY A 65 -3.15 -25.75 24.11
N THR A 66 -3.11 -26.64 23.13
CA THR A 66 -3.45 -26.38 21.73
C THR A 66 -4.94 -26.02 21.63
N CYS A 67 -5.26 -24.81 21.18
CA CYS A 67 -6.63 -24.39 20.92
C CYS A 67 -7.04 -24.83 19.52
N GLU A 68 -7.49 -26.08 19.36
CA GLU A 68 -8.28 -26.47 18.19
C GLU A 68 -9.72 -25.94 18.38
N GLY A 69 -10.13 -25.00 17.50
CA GLY A 69 -11.54 -24.65 17.34
C GLY A 69 -12.16 -23.64 18.31
N GLY A 70 -11.37 -22.95 19.14
CA GLY A 70 -11.83 -21.83 19.98
C GLY A 70 -10.81 -20.71 20.03
N ALA A 71 -11.26 -19.45 20.01
CA ALA A 71 -10.37 -18.29 20.12
C ALA A 71 -9.53 -18.38 21.40
N CYS A 72 -8.21 -18.18 21.30
CA CYS A 72 -7.33 -18.12 22.46
C CYS A 72 -7.82 -17.04 23.42
N ALA A 73 -7.66 -17.24 24.74
CA ALA A 73 -8.10 -16.27 25.74
C ALA A 73 -7.51 -14.86 25.52
N GLY A 74 -6.31 -14.78 24.91
CA GLY A 74 -5.68 -13.53 24.48
C GLY A 74 -6.44 -12.83 23.35
N ASP A 75 -6.86 -13.56 22.31
CA ASP A 75 -7.62 -13.01 21.18
C ASP A 75 -9.02 -12.59 21.62
N HIS A 76 -9.64 -13.35 22.52
CA HIS A 76 -10.91 -12.96 23.15
C HIS A 76 -10.75 -11.68 23.98
N ALA A 77 -9.67 -11.56 24.75
CA ALA A 77 -9.38 -10.36 25.52
C ALA A 77 -9.11 -9.14 24.62
N ALA A 78 -8.34 -9.31 23.54
CA ALA A 78 -8.06 -8.26 22.56
C ALA A 78 -9.33 -7.81 21.83
N ALA A 79 -10.17 -8.74 21.38
CA ALA A 79 -11.45 -8.44 20.74
C ALA A 79 -12.48 -7.84 21.73
N THR A 80 -12.41 -8.19 23.02
CA THR A 80 -13.21 -7.52 24.08
C THR A 80 -12.71 -6.10 24.35
N ALA A 81 -11.39 -5.89 24.42
CA ALA A 81 -10.76 -4.58 24.62
C ALA A 81 -11.03 -3.62 23.45
N ALA A 82 -11.09 -4.15 22.23
CA ALA A 82 -11.49 -3.43 21.02
C ALA A 82 -13.01 -3.19 20.91
N GLY A 83 -13.81 -3.64 21.89
CA GLY A 83 -15.27 -3.47 21.90
C GLY A 83 -16.03 -4.37 20.92
N LEU A 84 -15.38 -5.33 20.28
CA LEU A 84 -15.92 -6.18 19.21
C LEU A 84 -16.76 -7.35 19.74
N LEU A 85 -16.40 -7.90 20.90
CA LEU A 85 -17.14 -9.01 21.53
C LEU A 85 -18.21 -8.56 22.53
N GLY A 86 -18.46 -7.25 22.60
CA GLY A 86 -19.26 -6.66 23.66
C GLY A 86 -18.55 -6.76 25.01
N SER A 87 -18.50 -5.67 25.75
CA SER A 87 -18.16 -5.76 27.18
C SER A 87 -19.05 -6.81 27.85
N SER A 88 -18.56 -7.46 28.92
CA SER A 88 -19.31 -8.39 29.77
C SER A 88 -20.64 -7.85 30.35
N ALA A 89 -21.00 -6.61 30.03
CA ALA A 89 -22.40 -6.21 29.94
C ALA A 89 -23.09 -6.88 28.74
N GLN A 90 -23.66 -8.06 28.97
CA GLN A 90 -24.65 -8.75 28.13
C GLN A 90 -25.87 -7.88 27.72
N SER A 91 -25.87 -6.58 28.01
CA SER A 91 -26.86 -5.59 27.58
C SER A 91 -26.49 -4.82 26.30
N GLY A 92 -25.28 -4.99 25.73
CA GLY A 92 -24.81 -4.16 24.60
C GLY A 92 -25.07 -4.71 23.20
N LEU A 93 -24.90 -6.02 22.97
CA LEU A 93 -25.07 -6.62 21.62
C LEU A 93 -26.54 -6.82 21.22
N GLY A 94 -27.46 -6.86 22.18
CA GLY A 94 -28.91 -6.74 21.92
C GLY A 94 -29.36 -5.30 21.60
N ALA A 95 -28.43 -4.34 21.60
CA ALA A 95 -28.70 -2.93 21.42
C ALA A 95 -27.83 -2.30 20.31
N CYS A 96 -27.61 -3.01 19.21
CA CYS A 96 -27.51 -2.34 17.91
C CYS A 96 -28.89 -1.72 17.60
N GLN A 97 -29.28 -0.70 18.37
CA GLN A 97 -30.36 0.19 17.99
C GLN A 97 -29.88 0.80 16.67
N PRO A 98 -30.61 0.60 15.56
CA PRO A 98 -30.28 1.27 14.31
C PRO A 98 -30.08 2.74 14.64
N LYS A 99 -28.95 3.31 14.25
CA LYS A 99 -28.74 4.76 14.40
C LYS A 99 -29.96 5.41 13.79
N LYS A 100 -30.74 6.12 14.62
CA LYS A 100 -31.93 6.83 14.13
C LYS A 100 -31.43 7.96 13.26
N TYR A 101 -31.35 7.71 11.97
CA TYR A 101 -31.12 8.76 10.99
C TYR A 101 -32.30 9.73 11.07
N PRO A 102 -32.06 11.05 10.99
CA PRO A 102 -33.13 12.02 10.94
C PRO A 102 -34.10 11.63 9.82
N THR A 103 -35.36 11.37 10.16
CA THR A 103 -36.43 11.12 9.18
C THR A 103 -37.02 12.42 8.66
N SER A 104 -36.59 13.56 9.21
CA SER A 104 -36.96 14.92 8.83
C SER A 104 -35.70 15.72 8.51
N GLY A 105 -35.73 16.45 7.39
CA GLY A 105 -34.56 17.01 6.72
C GLY A 105 -34.20 16.13 5.53
N SER A 106 -34.77 16.42 4.36
CA SER A 106 -34.47 15.64 3.15
C SER A 106 -33.00 15.83 2.81
N LEU A 107 -32.20 14.76 2.86
CA LEU A 107 -30.95 14.74 2.12
C LEU A 107 -31.31 15.02 0.66
N MET A 108 -30.90 16.18 0.17
CA MET A 108 -31.15 16.56 -1.22
C MET A 108 -29.88 16.27 -2.02
N PRO A 109 -29.98 15.52 -3.13
CA PRO A 109 -28.85 15.39 -4.03
C PRO A 109 -28.52 16.77 -4.61
N ILE A 110 -27.22 17.03 -4.76
CA ILE A 110 -26.73 18.15 -5.57
C ILE A 110 -26.20 17.61 -6.89
N THR A 111 -26.33 18.40 -7.94
CA THR A 111 -25.69 18.15 -9.22
C THR A 111 -24.68 19.26 -9.45
N LEU A 112 -23.44 18.87 -9.71
CA LEU A 112 -22.37 19.77 -10.11
C LEU A 112 -22.13 19.57 -11.60
N ASP A 113 -21.70 20.63 -12.29
CA ASP A 113 -21.42 20.60 -13.74
C ASP A 113 -20.19 19.73 -14.08
N THR A 114 -19.37 19.43 -13.08
CA THR A 114 -18.15 18.61 -13.22
C THR A 114 -18.24 17.33 -12.39
N GLN A 115 -17.54 16.29 -12.83
CA GLN A 115 -17.49 15.02 -12.13
C GLN A 115 -16.78 15.16 -10.78
N ILE A 116 -17.44 14.73 -9.70
CA ILE A 116 -16.83 14.59 -8.38
C ILE A 116 -15.88 13.39 -8.41
N LEU A 117 -14.64 13.63 -7.97
CA LEU A 117 -13.59 12.65 -7.85
C LEU A 117 -13.45 12.14 -6.42
N ASP A 118 -13.55 13.05 -5.45
CA ASP A 118 -13.36 12.73 -4.04
C ASP A 118 -14.16 13.67 -3.13
N LEU A 119 -14.48 13.18 -1.94
CA LEU A 119 -15.11 13.92 -0.86
C LEU A 119 -14.22 13.89 0.39
N VAL A 120 -13.66 15.03 0.77
CA VAL A 120 -12.74 15.12 1.90
C VAL A 120 -13.42 15.81 3.07
N TRP A 121 -13.49 15.12 4.20
CA TRP A 121 -14.01 15.65 5.46
C TRP A 121 -12.90 16.36 6.24
N VAL A 122 -13.19 17.58 6.71
CA VAL A 122 -12.25 18.44 7.42
C VAL A 122 -12.86 18.87 8.74
N ASN A 123 -12.09 18.78 9.83
CA ASN A 123 -12.57 19.15 11.15
C ASN A 123 -12.79 20.66 11.27
N SER A 124 -13.81 21.05 12.03
CA SER A 124 -14.05 22.44 12.42
C SER A 124 -13.12 22.86 13.56
N THR A 125 -12.68 24.12 13.56
CA THR A 125 -11.88 24.71 14.64
C THR A 125 -12.61 24.83 15.99
N GLU A 126 -13.94 24.83 15.99
CA GLU A 126 -14.76 25.16 17.18
C GLU A 126 -15.50 23.95 17.76
N GLY A 127 -15.07 22.72 17.44
CA GLY A 127 -15.85 21.52 17.76
C GLY A 127 -17.22 21.49 17.05
N GLY A 128 -17.40 22.34 16.04
CA GLY A 128 -18.56 22.36 15.15
C GLY A 128 -18.59 21.15 14.22
N GLN A 129 -19.66 21.05 13.42
CA GLN A 129 -19.75 19.98 12.43
C GLN A 129 -18.58 20.05 11.44
N PRO A 130 -18.01 18.90 11.05
CA PRO A 130 -16.97 18.87 10.05
C PRO A 130 -17.51 19.40 8.71
N HIS A 131 -16.65 20.06 7.95
CA HIS A 131 -16.95 20.53 6.62
C HIS A 131 -16.59 19.47 5.59
N VAL A 132 -17.21 19.52 4.41
CA VAL A 132 -16.91 18.60 3.31
C VAL A 132 -16.46 19.37 2.10
N TYR A 133 -15.37 18.91 1.49
CA TYR A 133 -14.87 19.39 0.22
C TYR A 133 -15.19 18.36 -0.86
N ALA A 134 -15.64 18.82 -2.03
CA ALA A 134 -15.74 17.98 -3.22
C ALA A 134 -14.66 18.39 -4.23
N VAL A 135 -13.71 17.48 -4.46
CA VAL A 135 -12.68 17.61 -5.49
C VAL A 135 -13.29 17.16 -6.81
N THR A 136 -13.15 17.96 -7.85
CA THR A 136 -13.78 17.68 -9.15
C THR A 136 -12.77 17.63 -10.30
N GLN A 137 -13.20 17.04 -11.42
CA GLN A 137 -12.49 17.16 -12.69
C GLN A 137 -12.68 18.54 -13.31
N ASP A 138 -11.75 18.94 -14.17
CA ASP A 138 -11.97 20.07 -15.08
C ASP A 138 -12.99 19.73 -16.17
N SER A 139 -13.37 20.72 -16.99
CA SER A 139 -14.30 20.54 -18.11
C SER A 139 -13.77 19.60 -19.21
N GLY A 140 -12.47 19.27 -19.20
CA GLY A 140 -11.83 18.32 -20.11
C GLY A 140 -11.75 16.89 -19.55
N GLY A 141 -12.26 16.65 -18.34
CA GLY A 141 -12.20 15.35 -17.67
C GLY A 141 -10.86 15.06 -17.00
N PHE A 142 -9.98 16.05 -16.86
CA PHE A 142 -8.69 15.90 -16.17
C PHE A 142 -8.81 16.23 -14.68
N LEU A 143 -7.87 15.71 -13.88
CA LEU A 143 -7.71 16.07 -12.48
C LEU A 143 -7.43 17.58 -12.33
N GLY A 144 -8.08 18.21 -11.36
CA GLY A 144 -7.88 19.62 -11.06
C GLY A 144 -8.93 20.55 -11.66
N GLY A 145 -10.19 20.41 -11.22
CA GLY A 145 -11.31 21.30 -11.55
C GLY A 145 -11.68 22.29 -10.44
N PRO A 146 -12.91 22.81 -10.49
CA PRO A 146 -13.48 23.62 -9.40
C PRO A 146 -13.51 22.88 -8.07
N LEU A 147 -13.34 23.61 -6.97
CA LEU A 147 -13.40 23.06 -5.62
C LEU A 147 -14.69 23.53 -4.94
N TRP A 148 -15.48 22.57 -4.48
CA TRP A 148 -16.71 22.86 -3.75
C TRP A 148 -16.53 22.58 -2.26
N ARG A 149 -17.17 23.39 -1.41
CA ARG A 149 -17.18 23.22 0.04
C ARG A 149 -18.61 23.30 0.57
N SER A 150 -18.92 22.49 1.57
CA SER A 150 -20.15 22.57 2.35
C SER A 150 -19.85 22.66 3.84
N GLU A 151 -20.44 23.67 4.50
CA GLU A 151 -20.33 23.83 5.95
C GLU A 151 -21.38 23.02 6.72
N GLU A 152 -22.47 22.64 6.06
CA GLU A 152 -23.56 21.84 6.61
C GLU A 152 -23.79 20.63 5.69
N PRO A 153 -22.94 19.60 5.78
CA PRO A 153 -23.01 18.45 4.90
C PRO A 153 -24.36 17.73 5.06
N GLY A 154 -25.10 17.65 3.96
CA GLY A 154 -26.47 17.12 3.91
C GLY A 154 -27.53 18.13 3.45
N ARG A 155 -27.19 19.42 3.39
CA ARG A 155 -28.03 20.47 2.81
C ARG A 155 -27.53 20.88 1.43
N ALA A 156 -28.39 20.83 0.42
CA ALA A 156 -28.02 21.16 -0.96
C ALA A 156 -27.58 22.62 -1.08
N GLU A 157 -28.29 23.51 -0.39
CA GLU A 157 -28.05 24.94 -0.34
C GLU A 157 -26.81 25.34 0.46
N ALA A 158 -26.11 24.42 1.11
CA ALA A 158 -24.87 24.71 1.85
C ALA A 158 -23.61 24.59 0.98
N TRP A 159 -23.71 23.97 -0.20
CA TRP A 159 -22.59 23.81 -1.12
C TRP A 159 -22.27 25.12 -1.85
N ARG A 160 -20.98 25.47 -1.88
CA ARG A 160 -20.48 26.67 -2.57
C ARG A 160 -19.25 26.31 -3.39
N ASP A 161 -19.19 26.84 -4.61
CA ASP A 161 -17.94 26.89 -5.37
C ASP A 161 -17.02 27.91 -4.71
N ILE A 162 -15.88 27.44 -4.21
CA ILE A 162 -14.87 28.27 -3.56
C ILE A 162 -13.70 28.62 -4.50
N THR A 163 -13.74 28.15 -5.75
CA THR A 163 -12.72 28.47 -6.77
C THR A 163 -12.55 29.97 -7.02
N PRO A 164 -13.61 30.80 -7.11
CA PRO A 164 -13.43 32.25 -7.28
C PRO A 164 -12.60 32.88 -6.15
N MET A 165 -12.90 32.52 -4.90
CA MET A 165 -12.15 33.00 -3.72
C MET A 165 -10.67 32.62 -3.80
N LEU A 166 -10.36 31.39 -4.20
CA LEU A 166 -8.96 30.94 -4.34
C LEU A 166 -8.25 31.64 -5.50
N THR A 167 -8.98 31.92 -6.58
CA THR A 167 -8.46 32.60 -7.76
C THR A 167 -8.02 34.03 -7.44
N ASP A 168 -8.79 34.74 -6.60
CA ASP A 168 -8.48 36.10 -6.16
C ASP A 168 -7.19 36.20 -5.30
N LEU A 169 -6.74 35.08 -4.72
CA LEU A 169 -5.52 35.02 -3.91
C LEU A 169 -4.24 34.86 -4.76
N VAL A 170 -4.37 34.49 -6.02
CA VAL A 170 -3.21 34.24 -6.90
C VAL A 170 -2.78 35.56 -7.56
N PRO A 171 -1.49 35.94 -7.46
CA PRO A 171 -1.01 37.16 -8.10
C PRO A 171 -0.98 37.02 -9.63
N GLY A 172 -1.44 38.07 -10.34
CA GLY A 172 -1.34 38.17 -11.78
C GLY A 172 -2.48 37.50 -12.55
N LYS A 173 -2.22 37.16 -13.82
CA LYS A 173 -3.24 36.52 -14.67
C LYS A 173 -3.41 35.06 -14.25
N VAL A 174 -4.64 34.70 -13.93
CA VAL A 174 -5.04 33.32 -13.61
C VAL A 174 -4.63 32.39 -14.74
N SER A 175 -3.87 31.36 -14.40
CA SER A 175 -3.46 30.34 -15.37
C SER A 175 -4.70 29.61 -15.92
N PRO A 176 -4.76 29.29 -17.22
CA PRO A 176 -5.80 28.39 -17.74
C PRO A 176 -5.72 26.98 -17.12
N TYR A 177 -4.63 26.65 -16.43
CA TYR A 177 -4.44 25.42 -15.67
C TYR A 177 -4.80 25.57 -14.18
N PHE A 178 -5.55 26.60 -13.79
CA PHE A 178 -6.05 26.75 -12.42
C PHE A 178 -7.02 25.62 -12.08
N GLY A 179 -6.86 25.03 -10.91
CA GLY A 179 -7.74 23.99 -10.38
C GLY A 179 -7.11 23.28 -9.19
N ILE A 180 -7.91 22.56 -8.42
CA ILE A 180 -7.46 21.86 -7.21
C ILE A 180 -7.45 20.36 -7.46
N THR A 181 -6.28 19.74 -7.36
CA THR A 181 -6.09 18.30 -7.60
C THR A 181 -6.31 17.47 -6.34
N ASN A 182 -6.10 18.05 -5.16
CA ASN A 182 -6.24 17.33 -3.90
C ASN A 182 -6.52 18.29 -2.71
N VAL A 183 -7.17 17.77 -1.67
CA VAL A 183 -7.35 18.41 -0.37
C VAL A 183 -6.64 17.53 0.65
N LEU A 184 -5.46 17.95 1.09
CA LEU A 184 -4.70 17.25 2.11
C LEU A 184 -5.02 17.83 3.49
N VAL A 185 -5.32 16.96 4.45
CA VAL A 185 -5.64 17.33 5.83
C VAL A 185 -4.50 16.89 6.74
N SER A 186 -4.05 17.78 7.63
CA SER A 186 -3.03 17.41 8.60
C SER A 186 -3.57 16.37 9.59
N PRO A 187 -2.91 15.21 9.75
CA PRO A 187 -3.31 14.21 10.74
C PRO A 187 -3.09 14.71 12.18
N ALA A 188 -2.09 15.57 12.40
CA ALA A 188 -1.81 16.16 13.70
C ALA A 188 -2.90 17.17 14.12
N LEU A 189 -3.51 17.85 13.15
CA LEU A 189 -4.46 18.93 13.41
C LEU A 189 -5.47 19.05 12.26
N GLY A 190 -6.62 18.38 12.40
CA GLY A 190 -7.58 18.16 11.30
C GLY A 190 -8.25 19.39 10.67
N GLN A 191 -7.97 20.61 11.16
CA GLN A 191 -8.38 21.87 10.53
C GLN A 191 -7.28 22.51 9.66
N HIS A 192 -6.03 22.06 9.77
CA HIS A 192 -4.96 22.47 8.90
C HIS A 192 -5.08 21.72 7.59
N ILE A 193 -5.27 22.46 6.50
CA ILE A 193 -5.45 21.89 5.17
C ILE A 193 -4.50 22.52 4.17
N LEU A 194 -4.01 21.71 3.23
CA LEU A 194 -3.33 22.14 2.02
C LEU A 194 -4.18 21.74 0.81
N LEU A 195 -4.59 22.71 0.02
CA LEU A 195 -5.19 22.50 -1.30
C LEU A 195 -4.06 22.45 -2.33
N GLN A 196 -3.83 21.28 -2.89
CA GLN A 196 -2.84 21.10 -3.94
C GLN A 196 -3.41 21.66 -5.24
N GLY A 197 -2.94 22.84 -5.63
CA GLY A 197 -3.28 23.44 -6.91
C GLY A 197 -2.54 22.78 -8.07
N ARG A 198 -3.17 22.70 -9.24
CA ARG A 198 -2.59 22.12 -10.48
C ARG A 198 -1.43 22.94 -11.05
N ALA A 199 -1.44 24.25 -10.85
CA ALA A 199 -0.45 25.19 -11.38
C ALA A 199 0.73 25.40 -10.39
N HIS A 200 1.32 26.60 -10.36
CA HIS A 200 2.48 26.97 -9.53
C HIS A 200 2.11 27.49 -8.14
N PHE A 201 0.87 27.24 -7.70
CA PHE A 201 0.37 27.68 -6.41
C PHE A 201 -0.36 26.53 -5.71
N HIS A 202 -0.21 26.49 -4.39
CA HIS A 202 -1.08 25.76 -3.49
C HIS A 202 -1.79 26.75 -2.57
N PHE A 203 -2.72 26.25 -1.77
CA PHE A 203 -3.41 27.08 -0.79
C PHE A 203 -3.38 26.41 0.56
N THR A 204 -3.06 27.16 1.61
CA THR A 204 -3.11 26.63 2.97
C THR A 204 -4.18 27.34 3.77
N SER A 205 -4.79 26.60 4.70
CA SER A 205 -5.74 27.14 5.66
C SER A 205 -5.49 26.51 7.02
N ARG A 206 -5.61 27.33 8.07
CA ARG A 206 -5.43 26.94 9.47
C ARG A 206 -6.76 26.79 10.20
N ASP A 207 -7.87 27.05 9.52
CA ASP A 207 -9.19 27.23 10.11
C ASP A 207 -10.28 26.39 9.42
N GLY A 208 -9.90 25.24 8.83
CA GLY A 208 -10.83 24.36 8.12
C GLY A 208 -11.40 25.02 6.85
N GLY A 209 -10.63 25.94 6.27
CA GLY A 209 -10.94 26.69 5.05
C GLY A 209 -11.97 27.79 5.18
N LYS A 210 -12.06 28.44 6.35
CA LYS A 210 -12.74 29.75 6.47
C LYS A 210 -11.89 30.83 5.79
N THR A 211 -10.57 30.76 5.92
CA THR A 211 -9.61 31.63 5.23
C THR A 211 -8.51 30.81 4.56
N PHE A 212 -7.99 31.32 3.44
CA PHE A 212 -6.93 30.68 2.68
C PHE A 212 -5.80 31.66 2.38
N LYS A 213 -4.59 31.11 2.28
CA LYS A 213 -3.40 31.81 1.78
C LYS A 213 -2.87 31.08 0.56
N ALA A 214 -2.66 31.79 -0.55
CA ALA A 214 -1.91 31.25 -1.68
C ALA A 214 -0.42 31.15 -1.31
N ILE A 215 0.18 30.00 -1.60
CA ILE A 215 1.61 29.73 -1.40
C ILE A 215 2.23 29.26 -2.71
N GLY A 216 3.50 29.60 -2.93
CA GLY A 216 4.24 29.10 -4.08
C GLY A 216 4.48 27.58 -3.95
N THR A 217 4.49 26.89 -5.08
CA THR A 217 4.84 25.48 -5.12
C THR A 217 6.34 25.25 -4.84
N PRO A 218 6.70 24.10 -4.25
CA PRO A 218 8.11 23.74 -4.06
C PRO A 218 8.86 23.70 -5.39
N GLY A 219 10.04 24.34 -5.43
CA GLY A 219 10.87 24.46 -6.62
C GLY A 219 10.22 25.21 -7.80
N ASN A 220 9.12 25.95 -7.57
CA ASN A 220 8.31 26.57 -8.62
C ASN A 220 7.83 25.55 -9.69
N THR A 221 7.60 24.31 -9.28
CA THR A 221 7.10 23.25 -10.17
C THR A 221 5.56 23.27 -10.26
N THR A 222 4.96 22.58 -11.22
CA THR A 222 3.50 22.43 -11.27
C THR A 222 3.05 21.40 -10.23
N GLY A 223 1.88 21.62 -9.60
CA GLY A 223 1.40 20.70 -8.57
C GLY A 223 1.11 19.27 -9.03
N PHE A 224 0.85 19.05 -10.33
CA PHE A 224 0.65 17.70 -10.88
C PHE A 224 1.91 16.82 -10.77
N ASP A 225 3.08 17.44 -10.68
CA ASP A 225 4.37 16.76 -10.66
C ASP A 225 4.88 16.52 -9.22
N GLN A 226 3.97 16.56 -8.24
CA GLN A 226 4.30 16.57 -6.82
C GLN A 226 3.54 15.51 -6.03
N GLU A 227 4.25 14.88 -5.12
CA GLU A 227 3.71 14.04 -4.06
C GLU A 227 3.95 14.74 -2.73
N ILE A 228 2.88 14.98 -1.97
CA ILE A 228 2.87 15.82 -0.77
C ILE A 228 2.43 14.98 0.42
N LEU A 229 3.18 15.07 1.53
CA LEU A 229 2.92 14.33 2.76
C LEU A 229 3.03 15.23 3.98
N PHE A 230 1.96 15.33 4.76
CA PHE A 230 1.96 16.01 6.06
C PHE A 230 2.74 15.21 7.11
N HIS A 231 3.41 15.90 8.02
CA HIS A 231 3.99 15.27 9.18
C HIS A 231 2.90 14.71 10.12
N PRO A 232 3.02 13.47 10.61
CA PRO A 232 2.03 12.84 11.50
C PRO A 232 1.74 13.62 12.79
N LYS A 233 2.74 14.32 13.34
CA LYS A 233 2.67 15.01 14.64
C LYS A 233 2.83 16.54 14.60
N GLN A 234 3.32 17.08 13.49
CA GLN A 234 3.74 18.49 13.39
C GLN A 234 2.88 19.15 12.32
N PRO A 235 1.84 19.92 12.71
CA PRO A 235 0.74 20.24 11.81
C PRO A 235 1.08 21.25 10.70
N GLU A 236 2.31 21.74 10.68
CA GLU A 236 2.82 22.72 9.70
C GLU A 236 3.99 22.17 8.88
N TRP A 237 4.44 20.95 9.19
CA TRP A 237 5.57 20.33 8.52
C TRP A 237 5.05 19.46 7.37
N ILE A 238 5.62 19.68 6.20
CA ILE A 238 5.19 19.01 4.97
C ILE A 238 6.42 18.66 4.14
N LEU A 239 6.46 17.41 3.67
CA LEU A 239 7.39 16.99 2.63
C LEU A 239 6.70 17.02 1.26
N ALA A 240 7.46 17.43 0.25
CA ALA A 240 6.99 17.43 -1.13
C ALA A 240 8.08 16.88 -2.05
N LYS A 241 7.87 15.68 -2.61
CA LYS A 241 8.72 15.13 -3.67
C LYS A 241 8.26 15.71 -5.00
N THR A 242 9.16 16.40 -5.69
CA THR A 242 8.86 17.14 -6.92
C THR A 242 9.71 16.63 -8.07
N ARG A 243 9.11 16.46 -9.25
CA ARG A 243 9.87 16.14 -10.46
C ARG A 243 10.64 17.36 -10.95
N ARG A 244 11.93 17.18 -11.26
CA ARG A 244 12.75 18.27 -11.82
C ARG A 244 12.23 18.72 -13.19
N PRO A 245 12.23 20.03 -13.51
CA PRO A 245 11.84 20.52 -14.83
C PRO A 245 12.61 19.89 -16.01
N SER A 246 13.88 19.51 -15.78
CA SER A 246 14.73 18.80 -16.76
C SER A 246 14.12 17.48 -17.25
N CYS A 247 13.18 16.88 -16.52
CA CYS A 247 12.46 15.68 -16.92
C CYS A 247 11.45 15.88 -18.06
N SER A 248 11.05 17.13 -18.34
CA SER A 248 9.90 17.43 -19.22
C SER A 248 10.14 17.06 -20.68
N TRP A 249 11.39 17.05 -21.14
CA TRP A 249 11.74 16.72 -22.54
C TRP A 249 12.20 15.28 -22.74
N TYR A 250 12.89 14.71 -21.76
CA TYR A 250 13.41 13.35 -21.84
C TYR A 250 13.47 12.71 -20.46
N MET A 251 12.42 11.97 -20.11
CA MET A 251 12.28 11.31 -18.81
C MET A 251 13.37 10.27 -18.52
N ARG A 252 14.12 9.83 -19.54
CA ARG A 252 15.25 8.89 -19.40
C ARG A 252 16.61 9.59 -19.29
N SER A 253 16.64 10.93 -19.29
CA SER A 253 17.86 11.70 -19.10
C SER A 253 18.49 11.39 -17.75
N SER A 254 19.82 11.38 -17.67
CA SER A 254 20.56 11.33 -16.41
C SER A 254 20.39 12.60 -15.56
N ALA A 255 19.86 13.67 -16.17
CA ALA A 255 19.49 14.91 -15.47
C ALA A 255 18.03 14.88 -14.96
N CYS A 256 17.25 13.85 -15.32
CA CYS A 256 15.89 13.71 -14.82
C CYS A 256 15.92 13.01 -13.45
N GLY A 257 15.42 13.70 -12.43
CA GLY A 257 15.32 13.18 -11.08
C GLY A 257 14.23 13.87 -10.29
N TYR A 258 14.14 13.53 -9.02
CA TYR A 258 13.21 14.13 -8.07
C TYR A 258 13.98 14.81 -6.94
N ASP A 259 13.50 15.98 -6.57
CA ASP A 259 13.94 16.70 -5.39
C ASP A 259 12.90 16.56 -4.28
N LEU A 260 13.38 16.39 -3.05
CA LEU A 260 12.53 16.40 -1.86
C LEU A 260 12.62 17.78 -1.22
N TYR A 261 11.47 18.43 -1.05
CA TYR A 261 11.35 19.71 -0.38
C TYR A 261 10.70 19.54 0.99
N LEU A 262 11.10 20.40 1.93
CA LEU A 262 10.53 20.52 3.24
C LEU A 262 10.00 21.93 3.46
N THR A 263 8.82 22.04 4.04
CA THR A 263 8.40 23.25 4.75
C THR A 263 8.17 22.91 6.21
N GLN A 264 8.53 23.84 7.10
CA GLN A 264 8.21 23.79 8.53
C GLN A 264 7.37 25.01 8.95
N ASP A 265 6.94 25.83 7.99
CA ASP A 265 6.19 27.08 8.16
C ASP A 265 4.89 27.08 7.34
N PHE A 266 4.34 25.87 7.16
CA PHE A 266 3.08 25.60 6.46
C PHE A 266 3.05 26.16 5.02
N GLY A 267 4.15 25.94 4.31
CA GLY A 267 4.34 26.25 2.89
C GLY A 267 4.68 27.70 2.60
N THR A 268 4.97 28.53 3.61
CA THR A 268 5.43 29.91 3.39
C THR A 268 6.82 29.92 2.74
N SER A 269 7.68 28.97 3.09
CA SER A 269 8.96 28.71 2.46
C SER A 269 9.22 27.22 2.29
N TRP A 270 10.02 26.88 1.27
CA TRP A 270 10.42 25.50 0.95
C TRP A 270 11.94 25.39 0.91
N ARG A 271 12.49 24.44 1.67
CA ARG A 271 13.91 24.08 1.66
C ARG A 271 14.12 22.84 0.79
N ASN A 272 15.03 22.90 -0.17
CA ASN A 272 15.41 21.76 -0.99
C ASN A 272 16.36 20.83 -0.20
N LEU A 273 15.92 19.61 0.12
CA LEU A 273 16.71 18.64 0.87
C LEU A 273 17.78 17.96 0.01
N THR A 274 17.62 17.92 -1.32
CA THR A 274 18.69 17.48 -2.22
C THR A 274 19.89 18.43 -2.16
N GLU A 275 19.63 19.74 -2.10
CA GLU A 275 20.68 20.75 -1.91
C GLU A 275 21.28 20.66 -0.49
N ALA A 276 20.46 20.50 0.54
CA ALA A 276 20.93 20.34 1.93
C ALA A 276 21.86 19.13 2.10
N ALA A 277 21.60 18.05 1.36
CA ALA A 277 22.46 16.85 1.33
C ALA A 277 23.88 17.13 0.79
N SER A 278 24.16 18.32 0.25
CA SER A 278 25.50 18.76 -0.13
C SER A 278 26.22 17.77 -1.07
N GLY A 279 25.50 17.30 -2.09
CA GLY A 279 26.01 16.34 -3.08
C GLY A 279 25.98 14.87 -2.65
N ARG A 280 25.60 14.55 -1.41
CA ARG A 280 25.48 13.14 -0.95
C ARG A 280 24.27 12.44 -1.54
N VAL A 281 23.23 13.18 -1.93
CA VAL A 281 22.02 12.68 -2.60
C VAL A 281 21.89 13.40 -3.94
N SER A 282 21.69 12.65 -5.02
CA SER A 282 21.44 13.23 -6.35
C SER A 282 19.97 13.23 -6.75
N SER A 283 19.16 12.31 -6.20
CA SER A 283 17.71 12.26 -6.43
C SER A 283 17.04 11.39 -5.39
N PHE A 284 15.80 11.73 -5.04
CA PHE A 284 14.91 10.90 -4.24
C PHE A 284 14.05 10.00 -5.14
N ARG A 285 13.54 8.89 -4.62
CA ARG A 285 12.61 8.01 -5.31
C ARG A 285 11.35 7.77 -4.50
N ASP A 286 11.54 7.40 -3.26
CA ASP A 286 10.49 7.17 -2.30
C ASP A 286 10.83 7.83 -0.96
N PHE A 287 9.82 8.15 -0.16
CA PHE A 287 10.01 8.82 1.12
C PHE A 287 8.81 8.65 2.06
N ASP A 288 9.10 8.65 3.36
CA ASP A 288 8.11 8.74 4.43
C ASP A 288 8.74 9.46 5.63
N TRP A 289 7.89 10.01 6.49
CA TRP A 289 8.30 10.52 7.78
C TRP A 289 8.74 9.36 8.68
N GLY A 290 9.97 9.42 9.20
CA GLY A 290 10.46 8.40 10.11
C GLY A 290 9.60 8.29 11.38
N VAL A 291 8.98 9.39 11.81
CA VAL A 291 8.08 9.42 12.98
C VAL A 291 6.81 8.58 12.83
N SER A 292 6.48 8.11 11.61
CA SER A 292 5.48 7.08 11.37
C SER A 292 5.82 5.80 12.14
N MET A 293 7.10 5.62 12.49
CA MET A 293 7.59 4.63 13.43
C MET A 293 7.90 5.27 14.80
N PRO A 294 7.50 4.65 15.93
CA PRO A 294 7.64 5.26 17.25
C PRO A 294 9.07 5.30 17.78
N MET A 295 9.94 4.40 17.33
CA MET A 295 11.33 4.28 17.78
C MET A 295 12.29 4.32 16.58
N TYR A 296 13.58 4.51 16.82
CA TYR A 296 14.66 4.31 15.84
C TYR A 296 15.95 4.05 16.63
N ALA A 297 16.66 2.98 16.30
CA ALA A 297 17.88 2.55 17.00
C ALA A 297 17.71 2.50 18.54
N GLY A 298 16.55 2.01 19.01
CA GLY A 298 16.22 1.87 20.43
C GLY A 298 15.92 3.18 21.17
N LYS A 299 15.71 4.30 20.46
CA LYS A 299 15.32 5.60 21.04
C LYS A 299 14.04 6.12 20.37
N PRO A 300 13.28 7.03 21.00
CA PRO A 300 12.16 7.68 20.32
C PRO A 300 12.60 8.32 19.02
N THR A 301 11.85 8.09 17.94
CA THR A 301 12.16 8.68 16.63
C THR A 301 12.00 10.19 16.69
N PRO A 302 13.02 10.97 16.28
CA PRO A 302 12.89 12.41 16.21
C PRO A 302 11.87 12.80 15.13
N ASP A 303 11.20 13.94 15.30
CA ASP A 303 10.25 14.46 14.31
C ASP A 303 10.97 14.82 12.99
N GLU A 304 12.27 15.08 13.03
CA GLU A 304 13.11 15.36 11.87
C GLU A 304 13.47 14.11 11.04
N ALA A 305 13.12 12.91 11.52
CA ALA A 305 13.48 11.68 10.85
C ALA A 305 12.76 11.54 9.50
N ILE A 306 13.51 11.15 8.46
CA ILE A 306 13.00 10.84 7.13
C ILE A 306 13.58 9.51 6.69
N PHE A 307 12.70 8.60 6.30
CA PHE A 307 13.06 7.39 5.55
C PHE A 307 12.93 7.71 4.07
N ALA A 308 13.90 7.28 3.27
CA ALA A 308 13.86 7.53 1.84
C ALA A 308 14.62 6.48 1.05
N THR A 309 14.31 6.37 -0.24
CA THR A 309 15.19 5.72 -1.22
C THR A 309 15.79 6.78 -2.12
N VAL A 310 17.12 6.73 -2.28
CA VAL A 310 17.91 7.80 -2.90
C VAL A 310 18.98 7.25 -3.83
N PHE A 311 19.25 7.96 -4.91
CA PHE A 311 20.52 7.81 -5.62
C PHE A 311 21.58 8.61 -4.87
N ALA A 312 22.65 7.95 -4.46
CA ALA A 312 23.74 8.60 -3.75
C ALA A 312 24.73 9.28 -4.70
N GLY A 313 25.32 10.39 -4.25
CA GLY A 313 26.49 11.01 -4.91
C GLY A 313 26.31 11.32 -6.41
N ASP A 314 27.40 11.15 -7.15
CA ASP A 314 27.50 11.34 -8.61
C ASP A 314 26.97 10.16 -9.43
N ALA A 315 26.26 9.19 -8.81
CA ALA A 315 25.68 8.03 -9.52
C ALA A 315 24.79 8.44 -10.71
N GLY A 316 24.42 9.73 -10.77
CA GLY A 316 23.58 10.33 -11.78
C GLY A 316 22.15 9.91 -11.53
N ALA A 317 21.21 10.85 -11.60
CA ALA A 317 19.80 10.48 -11.56
C ALA A 317 19.47 9.76 -12.87
N LYS A 318 19.61 8.44 -12.92
CA LYS A 318 19.07 7.66 -14.03
C LYS A 318 17.57 7.91 -13.98
N GLY A 319 17.01 8.49 -15.03
CA GLY A 319 15.64 9.05 -15.08
C GLY A 319 14.53 8.07 -14.65
N LEU A 320 13.28 8.27 -15.07
CA LEU A 320 12.12 7.46 -14.63
C LEU A 320 12.13 5.97 -15.04
N TYR A 321 13.31 5.38 -15.32
CA TYR A 321 13.44 4.01 -15.77
C TYR A 321 12.77 3.03 -14.79
N PRO A 322 11.81 2.21 -15.26
CA PRO A 322 11.14 1.23 -14.43
C PRO A 322 12.09 0.04 -14.22
N GLY A 323 12.36 -0.29 -12.97
CA GLY A 323 13.08 -1.50 -12.60
C GLY A 323 13.99 -1.31 -11.40
N TRP A 324 14.49 -2.45 -10.91
CA TRP A 324 15.41 -2.54 -9.79
C TRP A 324 16.80 -2.00 -10.16
N ASP A 325 17.32 -1.06 -9.38
CA ASP A 325 18.63 -0.41 -9.60
C ASP A 325 19.56 -0.60 -8.40
N LYS A 326 20.75 -1.13 -8.65
CA LYS A 326 21.78 -1.36 -7.62
C LYS A 326 22.33 -0.06 -7.00
N ASP A 327 22.21 1.07 -7.70
CA ASP A 327 22.72 2.37 -7.26
C ASP A 327 21.66 3.17 -6.48
N LEU A 328 20.45 2.61 -6.30
CA LEU A 328 19.40 3.15 -5.45
C LEU A 328 19.53 2.55 -4.04
N HIS A 329 19.46 3.38 -3.01
CA HIS A 329 19.73 2.98 -1.63
C HIS A 329 18.63 3.44 -0.70
N TYR A 330 18.25 2.59 0.26
CA TYR A 330 17.41 3.03 1.38
C TYR A 330 18.29 3.76 2.38
N VAL A 331 17.80 4.88 2.89
CA VAL A 331 18.52 5.74 3.83
C VAL A 331 17.59 6.28 4.90
N VAL A 332 18.18 6.55 6.07
CA VAL A 332 17.53 7.27 7.17
C VAL A 332 18.33 8.53 7.47
N SER A 333 17.68 9.68 7.40
CA SER A 333 18.22 10.93 7.97
C SER A 333 17.45 11.28 9.24
N LEU A 334 18.16 11.85 10.23
CA LEU A 334 17.58 12.32 11.48
C LEU A 334 17.59 13.86 11.60
N ASP A 335 17.97 14.56 10.54
CA ASP A 335 18.22 16.00 10.56
C ASP A 335 18.01 16.65 9.18
N PHE A 336 17.06 16.13 8.40
CA PHE A 336 16.74 16.65 7.05
C PHE A 336 17.93 16.66 6.09
N PHE A 337 18.73 15.61 6.16
CA PHE A 337 19.91 15.35 5.34
C PHE A 337 21.04 16.36 5.53
N VAL A 338 21.06 17.14 6.62
CA VAL A 338 22.14 18.10 6.89
C VAL A 338 23.45 17.39 7.21
N SER A 339 23.41 16.32 8.02
CA SER A 339 24.55 15.46 8.31
C SER A 339 24.48 14.15 7.51
N PRO A 340 25.57 13.36 7.43
CA PRO A 340 25.53 12.02 6.86
C PRO A 340 24.37 11.18 7.38
N VAL A 341 23.77 10.38 6.50
CA VAL A 341 22.61 9.54 6.86
C VAL A 341 22.96 8.60 8.01
N ALA A 342 22.03 8.43 8.95
CA ALA A 342 22.20 7.57 10.12
C ALA A 342 22.24 6.08 9.72
N ARG A 343 21.47 5.71 8.69
CA ARG A 343 21.47 4.38 8.10
C ARG A 343 21.53 4.47 6.59
N MET A 344 22.21 3.51 5.97
CA MET A 344 22.14 3.22 4.55
C MET A 344 22.07 1.70 4.34
N VAL A 345 21.11 1.26 3.53
CA VAL A 345 21.04 -0.10 3.01
C VAL A 345 21.34 -0.05 1.50
N PRO A 346 22.49 -0.62 1.07
CA PRO A 346 22.84 -0.70 -0.34
C PRO A 346 21.75 -1.41 -1.14
N CYS A 347 21.52 -0.96 -2.38
CA CYS A 347 20.47 -1.48 -3.25
C CYS A 347 19.02 -1.43 -2.66
N GLY A 348 18.76 -0.73 -1.56
CA GLY A 348 17.38 -0.59 -1.04
C GLY A 348 16.52 0.26 -1.97
N ASN A 349 15.62 -0.35 -2.74
CA ASN A 349 14.96 0.30 -3.87
C ASN A 349 13.59 0.89 -3.53
N LEU A 350 12.78 0.11 -2.83
CA LEU A 350 11.41 0.45 -2.46
C LEU A 350 11.18 -0.01 -1.02
N PHE A 351 10.53 0.82 -0.22
CA PHE A 351 10.18 0.46 1.14
C PHE A 351 8.73 0.84 1.43
N GLU A 352 8.12 0.18 2.40
CA GLU A 352 6.77 0.49 2.86
C GLU A 352 6.72 0.41 4.38
N VAL A 353 6.05 1.37 5.01
CA VAL A 353 5.78 1.34 6.45
C VAL A 353 4.39 0.75 6.66
N VAL A 354 4.33 -0.51 7.09
CA VAL A 354 3.07 -1.25 7.29
C VAL A 354 3.14 -2.03 8.59
N ALA A 355 2.06 -2.06 9.36
CA ALA A 355 1.97 -2.81 10.62
C ALA A 355 3.10 -2.46 11.61
N SER A 356 3.43 -1.16 11.71
CA SER A 356 4.56 -0.66 12.52
C SER A 356 5.88 -1.38 12.22
N LYS A 357 6.14 -1.67 10.93
CA LYS A 357 7.39 -2.25 10.42
C LYS A 357 7.81 -1.55 9.15
N VAL A 358 9.11 -1.60 8.86
CA VAL A 358 9.65 -1.18 7.57
C VAL A 358 9.92 -2.42 6.74
N PHE A 359 9.15 -2.61 5.68
CA PHE A 359 9.45 -3.61 4.66
C PHE A 359 10.33 -2.98 3.58
N LEU A 360 11.38 -3.68 3.16
CA LEU A 360 12.36 -3.16 2.20
C LEU A 360 12.62 -4.19 1.10
N ALA A 361 12.35 -3.79 -0.15
CA ALA A 361 12.62 -4.57 -1.33
C ALA A 361 14.01 -4.24 -1.90
N VAL A 362 14.84 -5.28 -2.08
CA VAL A 362 16.21 -5.19 -2.57
C VAL A 362 16.36 -6.08 -3.81
N PRO A 363 17.01 -5.63 -4.90
CA PRO A 363 17.34 -6.48 -6.04
C PRO A 363 18.11 -7.73 -5.57
N SER A 364 17.68 -8.92 -5.98
CA SER A 364 18.30 -10.19 -5.56
C SER A 364 19.74 -10.35 -6.04
N ASP A 365 20.11 -9.64 -7.11
CA ASP A 365 21.47 -9.54 -7.65
C ASP A 365 22.33 -8.47 -6.98
N CYS A 366 21.84 -7.81 -5.93
CA CYS A 366 22.67 -6.94 -5.10
C CYS A 366 23.78 -7.78 -4.42
N PRO A 367 25.06 -7.38 -4.57
CA PRO A 367 26.18 -8.13 -3.99
C PRO A 367 26.32 -7.95 -2.48
N LEU A 368 25.55 -7.04 -1.88
CA LEU A 368 25.58 -6.71 -0.46
C LEU A 368 24.23 -7.04 0.18
N GLY A 369 24.27 -7.54 1.41
CA GLY A 369 23.08 -7.68 2.26
C GLY A 369 22.66 -6.35 2.87
N ALA A 370 21.51 -6.34 3.55
CA ALA A 370 21.00 -5.14 4.21
C ALA A 370 21.91 -4.60 5.32
N ASP A 371 22.82 -5.43 5.85
CA ASP A 371 23.86 -5.06 6.81
C ASP A 371 25.16 -4.53 6.16
N GLY A 372 25.18 -4.39 4.82
CA GLY A 372 26.32 -3.93 4.04
C GLY A 372 27.41 -4.98 3.82
N LYS A 373 27.26 -6.21 4.32
CA LYS A 373 28.23 -7.29 4.11
C LYS A 373 27.99 -7.99 2.79
N ALA A 374 29.04 -8.62 2.25
CA ALA A 374 28.92 -9.42 1.03
C ALA A 374 27.89 -10.54 1.20
N ARG A 375 26.98 -10.66 0.23
CA ARG A 375 25.93 -11.70 0.18
C ARG A 375 26.14 -12.58 -1.04
N SER A 376 25.80 -13.87 -0.92
CA SER A 376 25.74 -14.75 -2.10
C SER A 376 24.52 -14.38 -2.93
N VAL A 377 24.74 -13.98 -4.17
CA VAL A 377 23.67 -13.78 -5.14
C VAL A 377 23.09 -15.15 -5.52
N PRO A 378 21.75 -15.34 -5.49
CA PRO A 378 21.13 -16.59 -5.92
C PRO A 378 21.47 -16.91 -7.38
N SER A 379 21.89 -18.14 -7.68
CA SER A 379 22.25 -18.55 -9.05
C SER A 379 21.09 -18.51 -10.05
N ARG A 380 19.84 -18.45 -9.56
CA ARG A 380 18.61 -18.34 -10.35
C ARG A 380 18.02 -16.93 -10.37
N SER A 381 18.68 -15.92 -9.79
CA SER A 381 18.19 -14.55 -9.84
C SER A 381 18.22 -14.04 -11.29
N VAL A 382 17.09 -13.55 -11.78
CA VAL A 382 17.07 -12.80 -13.03
C VAL A 382 17.42 -11.35 -12.67
N ALA A 383 18.55 -10.87 -13.19
CA ALA A 383 19.06 -9.53 -12.93
C ALA A 383 18.00 -8.47 -13.25
N GLY A 384 17.82 -7.51 -12.35
CA GLY A 384 16.80 -6.46 -12.48
C GLY A 384 15.34 -6.94 -12.46
N ARG A 385 15.08 -8.21 -12.09
CA ARG A 385 13.75 -8.83 -12.14
C ARG A 385 13.37 -9.63 -10.90
N THR A 386 14.29 -9.85 -9.98
CA THR A 386 14.02 -10.66 -8.79
C THR A 386 14.38 -9.86 -7.56
N VAL A 387 13.60 -10.04 -6.50
CA VAL A 387 13.68 -9.24 -5.28
C VAL A 387 13.89 -10.13 -4.09
N THR A 388 14.70 -9.65 -3.16
CA THR A 388 14.78 -10.12 -1.80
C THR A 388 14.07 -9.11 -0.92
N LEU A 389 13.05 -9.56 -0.20
CA LEU A 389 12.33 -8.74 0.76
C LEU A 389 13.03 -8.80 2.12
N TYR A 390 13.12 -7.67 2.80
CA TYR A 390 13.58 -7.55 4.18
C TYR A 390 12.48 -6.90 5.01
N VAL A 391 12.52 -7.13 6.33
CA VAL A 391 11.65 -6.49 7.30
C VAL A 391 12.47 -5.99 8.49
N SER A 392 12.11 -4.82 8.99
CA SER A 392 12.64 -4.24 10.22
C SER A 392 11.54 -4.19 11.28
N ASP A 393 11.82 -4.77 12.44
CA ASP A 393 11.03 -4.54 13.66
C ASP A 393 11.43 -3.23 14.34
N TRP A 394 12.66 -2.76 14.12
CA TRP A 394 13.26 -1.58 14.76
C TRP A 394 13.40 -0.44 13.76
N ASP A 395 12.28 -0.14 13.10
CA ASP A 395 12.05 1.15 12.48
C ASP A 395 13.08 1.53 11.39
N GLY A 396 13.60 0.53 10.69
CA GLY A 396 14.53 0.70 9.57
C GLY A 396 16.01 0.79 9.96
N ASP A 397 16.38 0.59 11.23
CA ASP A 397 17.79 0.56 11.66
C ASP A 397 18.46 -0.80 11.42
N ASP A 398 17.69 -1.88 11.54
CA ASP A 398 18.09 -3.25 11.28
C ASP A 398 17.15 -3.92 10.28
N PHE A 399 17.60 -4.99 9.64
CA PHE A 399 16.79 -5.69 8.65
C PHE A 399 17.06 -7.20 8.73
N THR A 400 15.97 -7.95 8.78
CA THR A 400 15.95 -9.40 8.66
C THR A 400 15.42 -9.77 7.29
N GLU A 401 16.11 -10.68 6.59
CA GLU A 401 15.63 -11.21 5.30
C GLU A 401 14.33 -11.98 5.51
N VAL A 402 13.30 -11.65 4.73
CA VAL A 402 12.01 -12.31 4.76
C VAL A 402 12.12 -13.65 4.02
N CYS A 403 11.73 -14.72 4.69
CA CYS A 403 11.68 -16.07 4.16
C CYS A 403 10.32 -16.32 3.48
N LEU A 404 10.32 -16.32 2.15
CA LEU A 404 9.18 -16.72 1.32
C LEU A 404 9.45 -18.09 0.68
N PRO A 405 8.42 -18.91 0.46
CA PRO A 405 8.58 -20.25 -0.14
C PRO A 405 8.93 -20.20 -1.64
N SER A 406 8.78 -19.03 -2.27
CA SER A 406 9.07 -18.75 -3.67
C SER A 406 9.94 -17.49 -3.81
N ASN A 407 10.64 -17.37 -4.94
CA ASN A 407 11.32 -16.12 -5.27
C ASN A 407 10.27 -15.09 -5.71
N LEU A 408 10.47 -13.86 -5.26
CA LEU A 408 9.68 -12.72 -5.71
C LEU A 408 10.22 -12.21 -7.05
N GLU A 409 9.36 -12.12 -8.08
CA GLU A 409 9.66 -11.51 -9.37
C GLU A 409 9.10 -10.09 -9.49
N ASP A 410 9.69 -9.27 -10.36
CA ASP A 410 9.44 -7.84 -10.58
C ASP A 410 8.09 -7.55 -11.26
N ASP A 411 7.00 -7.93 -10.61
CA ASP A 411 5.65 -7.67 -11.12
C ASP A 411 4.72 -7.05 -10.05
N GLY A 412 5.33 -6.51 -8.98
CA GLY A 412 4.67 -5.75 -7.92
C GLY A 412 4.12 -6.63 -6.80
N TYR A 413 4.11 -6.07 -5.58
CA TYR A 413 3.61 -6.74 -4.38
C TYR A 413 2.59 -5.85 -3.70
N ASN A 414 1.52 -6.43 -3.18
CA ASN A 414 0.57 -5.74 -2.31
C ASN A 414 0.78 -6.23 -0.88
N MET A 415 0.74 -5.32 0.08
CA MET A 415 0.83 -5.65 1.51
C MET A 415 -0.48 -5.33 2.20
N VAL A 416 -1.01 -6.29 2.95
CA VAL A 416 -2.26 -6.12 3.71
C VAL A 416 -1.99 -6.42 5.18
N GLU A 417 -2.08 -5.38 6.00
CA GLU A 417 -1.85 -5.43 7.45
C GLU A 417 -2.78 -6.44 8.15
N THR A 418 -2.24 -7.14 9.16
CA THR A 418 -3.00 -8.02 10.05
C THR A 418 -3.81 -7.23 11.09
N HIS A 419 -4.89 -7.80 11.64
CA HIS A 419 -5.75 -7.07 12.59
C HIS A 419 -5.07 -6.67 13.91
N ASP A 420 -4.02 -7.37 14.30
CA ASP A 420 -3.20 -7.05 15.47
C ASP A 420 -2.11 -6.01 15.17
N SER A 421 -2.04 -5.51 13.92
CA SER A 421 -1.02 -4.57 13.46
C SER A 421 0.41 -5.07 13.69
N ALA A 422 0.60 -6.39 13.80
CA ALA A 422 1.89 -7.00 14.10
C ALA A 422 2.64 -7.48 12.85
N ALA A 423 1.96 -7.59 11.69
CA ALA A 423 2.56 -8.03 10.44
C ALA A 423 1.69 -7.65 9.22
N ALA A 424 2.12 -8.09 8.02
CA ALA A 424 1.34 -7.95 6.80
C ALA A 424 1.36 -9.25 5.98
N PHE A 425 0.21 -9.58 5.37
CA PHE A 425 0.16 -10.48 4.23
C PHE A 425 0.94 -9.87 3.08
N VAL A 426 1.73 -10.70 2.40
CA VAL A 426 2.39 -10.34 1.15
C VAL A 426 1.62 -11.00 0.03
N LEU A 427 1.07 -10.22 -0.88
CA LEU A 427 0.48 -10.71 -2.12
C LEU A 427 1.48 -10.48 -3.24
N ALA A 428 2.02 -11.58 -3.76
CA ALA A 428 3.08 -11.54 -4.74
C ALA A 428 2.65 -12.18 -6.05
N ASP A 429 3.15 -11.61 -7.13
CA ASP A 429 3.16 -12.28 -8.42
C ASP A 429 4.31 -13.30 -8.46
N HIS A 430 4.07 -14.46 -9.09
CA HIS A 430 5.10 -15.49 -9.22
C HIS A 430 5.23 -15.96 -10.65
N ALA A 431 6.48 -16.13 -11.08
CA ALA A 431 6.83 -16.89 -12.26
C ALA A 431 7.61 -18.17 -11.90
N GLU A 432 7.02 -19.06 -11.09
CA GLU A 432 7.58 -20.40 -10.90
C GLU A 432 7.65 -21.18 -12.24
N PRO A 433 8.59 -22.12 -12.43
CA PRO A 433 8.59 -23.02 -13.58
C PRO A 433 7.31 -23.90 -13.58
N GLY A 434 6.47 -23.75 -14.62
CA GLY A 434 5.10 -24.27 -14.65
C GLY A 434 4.05 -23.16 -14.60
N SER A 435 4.31 -22.08 -13.85
CA SER A 435 3.58 -20.80 -13.94
C SER A 435 4.06 -19.91 -15.08
N ARG A 436 5.21 -20.21 -15.71
CA ARG A 436 5.60 -19.71 -17.06
C ARG A 436 5.08 -20.56 -18.22
N GLY A 437 4.04 -21.37 -17.97
CA GLY A 437 3.07 -21.67 -19.02
C GLY A 437 2.26 -20.42 -19.38
N PRO A 438 1.14 -20.52 -20.12
CA PRO A 438 0.24 -19.40 -20.42
C PRO A 438 -0.27 -18.58 -19.21
N THR A 439 0.12 -18.94 -17.98
CA THR A 439 -0.18 -18.30 -16.69
C THR A 439 0.79 -17.18 -16.28
N SER A 440 1.90 -16.92 -16.99
CA SER A 440 2.79 -15.77 -16.71
C SER A 440 2.11 -14.42 -16.97
N ASP A 441 1.04 -14.42 -17.78
CA ASP A 441 0.20 -13.25 -18.05
C ASP A 441 -1.13 -13.31 -17.26
N SER A 442 -1.30 -14.30 -16.38
CA SER A 442 -2.54 -14.41 -15.62
C SER A 442 -2.63 -13.30 -14.56
N PRO A 443 -3.78 -12.63 -14.44
CA PRO A 443 -3.97 -11.50 -13.53
C PRO A 443 -4.20 -12.02 -12.10
N THR A 444 -3.26 -12.80 -11.59
CA THR A 444 -3.34 -13.41 -10.26
C THR A 444 -2.08 -13.19 -9.44
N SER A 445 -2.22 -13.29 -8.11
CA SER A 445 -1.14 -13.30 -7.13
C SER A 445 -1.39 -14.42 -6.12
N ASP A 446 -0.33 -14.87 -5.46
CA ASP A 446 -0.45 -15.72 -4.28
C ASP A 446 -0.34 -14.87 -3.02
N ALA A 447 -1.19 -15.14 -2.04
CA ALA A 447 -1.15 -14.51 -0.73
C ALA A 447 -0.35 -15.36 0.24
N TYR A 448 0.64 -14.75 0.87
CA TYR A 448 1.43 -15.35 1.93
C TYR A 448 1.05 -14.75 3.27
N ALA A 449 0.63 -15.62 4.19
CA ALA A 449 0.37 -15.24 5.57
C ALA A 449 1.70 -15.03 6.30
N PRO A 450 1.83 -13.96 7.10
CA PRO A 450 2.99 -13.78 7.95
C PRO A 450 2.96 -14.78 9.11
N ALA A 451 4.13 -15.23 9.49
CA ALA A 451 4.40 -15.95 10.73
C ALA A 451 5.55 -15.25 11.47
N TYR A 452 5.74 -15.61 12.73
CA TYR A 452 6.76 -15.01 13.60
C TYR A 452 6.65 -13.47 13.61
N ASN A 453 7.76 -12.74 13.56
CA ASN A 453 7.84 -11.28 13.46
C ASN A 453 7.76 -10.75 12.02
N ALA A 454 6.95 -11.38 11.16
CA ALA A 454 6.87 -11.10 9.71
C ALA A 454 8.17 -11.39 8.92
N SER A 455 9.15 -12.07 9.52
CA SER A 455 10.37 -12.53 8.81
C SER A 455 10.19 -13.87 8.11
N MET A 456 9.08 -14.57 8.35
CA MET A 456 8.76 -15.82 7.67
C MET A 456 7.32 -15.80 7.21
N HIS A 457 7.11 -16.25 5.99
CA HIS A 457 5.82 -16.25 5.33
C HIS A 457 5.52 -17.62 4.78
N THR A 458 4.24 -18.02 4.86
CA THR A 458 3.76 -19.30 4.33
C THR A 458 2.65 -19.06 3.34
N LEU A 459 2.61 -19.87 2.27
CA LEU A 459 1.54 -19.77 1.28
C LEU A 459 0.17 -20.00 1.95
N SER A 460 -0.72 -19.02 1.83
CA SER A 460 -2.04 -19.02 2.45
C SER A 460 -3.15 -19.23 1.41
N LEU A 461 -3.09 -18.51 0.29
CA LEU A 461 -4.11 -18.59 -0.76
C LEU A 461 -3.48 -18.42 -2.13
N ARG A 462 -3.78 -19.33 -3.06
CA ARG A 462 -3.36 -19.22 -4.46
C ARG A 462 -4.36 -18.46 -5.32
N ASN A 463 -3.85 -17.88 -6.41
CA ASN A 463 -4.63 -17.33 -7.52
C ASN A 463 -5.56 -16.16 -7.15
N VAL A 464 -5.20 -15.36 -6.16
CA VAL A 464 -5.93 -14.12 -5.81
C VAL A 464 -5.96 -13.21 -7.02
N PHE A 465 -7.15 -12.81 -7.44
CA PHE A 465 -7.31 -11.99 -8.64
C PHE A 465 -6.74 -10.59 -8.42
N ARG A 466 -6.11 -10.02 -9.44
CA ARG A 466 -5.58 -8.66 -9.42
C ARG A 466 -5.84 -7.96 -10.74
N ARG A 467 -5.89 -6.63 -10.72
CA ARG A 467 -5.99 -5.80 -11.92
C ARG A 467 -5.48 -4.40 -11.60
N ASP A 468 -4.71 -3.82 -12.52
CA ASP A 468 -4.20 -2.44 -12.40
C ASP A 468 -3.53 -2.18 -11.03
N PHE A 469 -2.67 -3.11 -10.61
CA PHE A 469 -1.93 -3.13 -9.32
C PHE A 469 -2.76 -3.41 -8.06
N LEU A 470 -4.09 -3.48 -8.15
CA LEU A 470 -4.97 -3.82 -7.03
C LEU A 470 -5.18 -5.33 -6.97
N ALA A 471 -5.16 -5.90 -5.76
CA ALA A 471 -5.56 -7.28 -5.51
C ALA A 471 -6.96 -7.35 -4.87
N ASP A 472 -7.75 -8.37 -5.25
CA ASP A 472 -9.01 -8.70 -4.58
C ASP A 472 -8.74 -9.45 -3.28
N PHE A 473 -8.14 -8.77 -2.32
CA PHE A 473 -7.88 -9.28 -0.98
C PHE A 473 -8.12 -8.17 0.02
N MET A 474 -8.99 -8.40 0.98
CA MET A 474 -9.39 -7.39 1.94
C MET A 474 -9.47 -7.93 3.36
N ARG A 475 -9.00 -7.10 4.28
CA ARG A 475 -9.21 -7.26 5.71
C ARG A 475 -10.66 -6.91 6.05
N VAL A 476 -11.33 -7.74 6.85
CA VAL A 476 -12.67 -7.40 7.38
C VAL A 476 -12.49 -6.62 8.66
N GLU A 477 -12.73 -5.31 8.59
CA GLU A 477 -12.61 -4.42 9.74
C GLU A 477 -13.48 -4.87 10.92
N GLY A 478 -12.90 -4.82 12.12
CA GLY A 478 -13.57 -5.21 13.36
C GLY A 478 -13.74 -6.73 13.58
N LEU A 479 -13.20 -7.60 12.73
CA LEU A 479 -13.22 -9.04 12.98
C LEU A 479 -11.80 -9.64 12.86
N PRO A 480 -11.05 -9.72 13.96
CA PRO A 480 -9.69 -10.25 13.96
C PRO A 480 -9.58 -11.62 13.28
N GLY A 481 -8.59 -11.76 12.39
CA GLY A 481 -8.31 -12.98 11.65
C GLY A 481 -9.24 -13.23 10.46
N MET A 482 -10.20 -12.34 10.18
CA MET A 482 -11.12 -12.48 9.06
C MET A 482 -10.68 -11.67 7.83
N PHE A 483 -10.46 -12.39 6.72
CA PHE A 483 -10.14 -11.80 5.42
C PHE A 483 -11.08 -12.38 4.37
N ILE A 484 -11.36 -11.58 3.33
CA ILE A 484 -12.15 -11.99 2.17
C ILE A 484 -11.27 -11.76 0.94
N ALA A 485 -11.31 -12.70 0.00
CA ALA A 485 -10.58 -12.58 -1.25
C ALA A 485 -11.42 -13.11 -2.42
N ASN A 486 -11.18 -12.56 -3.61
CA ASN A 486 -11.60 -13.22 -4.85
C ASN A 486 -10.39 -13.88 -5.48
N ARG A 487 -10.53 -15.15 -5.84
CA ARG A 487 -9.52 -15.91 -6.56
C ARG A 487 -10.07 -16.42 -7.87
N VAL A 488 -9.21 -16.57 -8.87
CA VAL A 488 -9.59 -17.27 -10.10
C VAL A 488 -9.72 -18.76 -9.82
N ASP A 489 -10.76 -19.39 -10.37
CA ASP A 489 -10.93 -20.84 -10.28
C ASP A 489 -9.64 -21.59 -10.70
N PRO A 490 -9.12 -22.51 -9.89
CA PRO A 490 -7.84 -23.18 -10.19
C PRO A 490 -7.83 -23.95 -11.52
N LEU A 491 -8.96 -24.50 -11.97
CA LEU A 491 -9.03 -25.21 -13.25
C LEU A 491 -8.94 -24.24 -14.43
N THR A 492 -9.55 -23.07 -14.31
CA THR A 492 -9.45 -21.98 -15.28
C THR A 492 -7.99 -21.50 -15.41
N VAL A 493 -7.28 -21.33 -14.30
CA VAL A 493 -5.84 -20.97 -14.31
C VAL A 493 -5.02 -22.07 -14.97
N ALA A 494 -5.26 -23.34 -14.64
CA ALA A 494 -4.51 -24.48 -15.17
C ALA A 494 -4.62 -24.66 -16.69
N THR A 495 -5.73 -24.21 -17.30
CA THR A 495 -5.94 -24.30 -18.76
C THR A 495 -5.41 -23.10 -19.54
N GLY A 496 -5.18 -21.95 -18.89
CA GLY A 496 -4.49 -20.78 -19.45
C GLY A 496 -5.11 -20.12 -20.68
N ALA A 497 -6.33 -20.51 -21.07
CA ALA A 497 -6.95 -20.15 -22.35
C ALA A 497 -8.27 -19.40 -22.16
N VAL A 498 -8.25 -18.28 -21.45
CA VAL A 498 -9.49 -17.59 -21.05
C VAL A 498 -9.45 -16.11 -21.45
N ALA A 499 -10.47 -15.68 -22.20
CA ALA A 499 -10.60 -14.32 -22.69
C ALA A 499 -10.99 -13.32 -21.58
N ASP A 500 -11.67 -13.79 -20.53
CA ASP A 500 -12.09 -12.99 -19.38
C ASP A 500 -12.00 -13.80 -18.08
N TYR A 501 -10.96 -13.52 -17.29
CA TYR A 501 -10.75 -14.12 -15.97
C TYR A 501 -11.84 -13.69 -14.95
N GLY A 502 -12.48 -12.54 -15.16
CA GLY A 502 -13.54 -12.02 -14.29
C GLY A 502 -14.77 -12.93 -14.23
N ALA A 503 -15.03 -13.70 -15.29
CA ALA A 503 -16.13 -14.66 -15.34
C ALA A 503 -15.90 -15.91 -14.45
N TYR A 504 -14.69 -16.10 -13.92
CA TYR A 504 -14.28 -17.30 -13.18
C TYR A 504 -13.84 -16.99 -11.74
N LEU A 505 -14.26 -15.85 -11.19
CA LEU A 505 -13.91 -15.45 -9.83
C LEU A 505 -14.72 -16.19 -8.78
N GLN A 506 -14.03 -16.66 -7.74
CA GLN A 506 -14.61 -17.28 -6.56
C GLN A 506 -14.29 -16.46 -5.32
N THR A 507 -15.33 -16.04 -4.59
CA THR A 507 -15.17 -15.37 -3.32
C THR A 507 -14.96 -16.40 -2.22
N VAL A 508 -13.88 -16.23 -1.48
CA VAL A 508 -13.50 -17.05 -0.34
C VAL A 508 -13.24 -16.16 0.87
N ALA A 509 -13.42 -16.73 2.06
CA ALA A 509 -13.10 -16.08 3.31
C ALA A 509 -12.36 -17.02 4.24
N THR A 510 -11.47 -16.44 5.02
CA THR A 510 -10.81 -17.08 6.16
C THR A 510 -11.33 -16.45 7.45
N ARG A 511 -11.27 -17.20 8.54
CA ARG A 511 -11.64 -16.75 9.90
C ARG A 511 -10.51 -16.99 10.91
N ASN A 512 -9.36 -17.45 10.44
CA ASN A 512 -8.24 -17.90 11.25
C ASN A 512 -6.91 -17.38 10.68
N GLY A 513 -6.90 -16.13 10.19
CA GLY A 513 -5.68 -15.49 9.73
C GLY A 513 -5.08 -16.12 8.48
N GLY A 514 -5.93 -16.67 7.59
CA GLY A 514 -5.49 -17.24 6.32
C GLY A 514 -5.02 -18.69 6.39
N ALA A 515 -5.17 -19.39 7.52
CA ALA A 515 -4.83 -20.81 7.59
C ALA A 515 -5.79 -21.67 6.74
N ASP A 516 -7.10 -21.41 6.83
CA ASP A 516 -8.12 -22.08 6.02
C ASP A 516 -9.01 -21.09 5.29
N TRP A 517 -9.40 -21.45 4.07
CA TRP A 517 -10.26 -20.65 3.20
C TRP A 517 -11.49 -21.45 2.78
N SER A 518 -12.66 -20.84 2.94
CA SER A 518 -13.94 -21.44 2.59
C SER A 518 -14.79 -20.49 1.75
N ARG A 519 -15.68 -21.04 0.94
CA ARG A 519 -16.64 -20.23 0.17
C ARG A 519 -17.68 -19.63 1.10
N LEU A 520 -18.24 -18.50 0.68
CA LEU A 520 -19.35 -17.89 1.42
C LEU A 520 -20.64 -18.71 1.24
N PRO A 521 -21.39 -18.98 2.32
CA PRO A 521 -22.65 -19.71 2.23
C PRO A 521 -23.69 -18.89 1.45
N LEU A 522 -24.62 -19.60 0.82
CA LEU A 522 -25.75 -18.98 0.13
C LEU A 522 -26.69 -18.29 1.14
N PRO A 523 -27.29 -17.14 0.77
CA PRO A 523 -28.41 -16.60 1.53
C PRO A 523 -29.55 -17.62 1.62
N THR A 524 -30.12 -17.78 2.81
CA THR A 524 -31.25 -18.71 3.04
C THR A 524 -32.60 -18.10 2.69
N SER A 525 -32.64 -16.79 2.41
CA SER A 525 -33.85 -16.07 2.05
C SER A 525 -33.51 -14.91 1.12
N PHE A 526 -34.42 -14.65 0.19
CA PHE A 526 -34.31 -13.56 -0.77
C PHE A 526 -35.57 -12.72 -0.72
N ARG A 527 -35.41 -11.39 -0.73
CA ARG A 527 -36.55 -10.48 -0.85
C ARG A 527 -37.25 -10.63 -2.21
N TYR A 528 -36.48 -10.93 -3.24
CA TYR A 528 -36.96 -11.12 -4.61
C TYR A 528 -36.45 -12.46 -5.13
N ALA A 529 -37.36 -13.33 -5.57
CA ALA A 529 -37.02 -14.70 -5.97
C ALA A 529 -36.04 -14.75 -7.15
N GLN A 530 -36.10 -13.77 -8.06
CA GLN A 530 -35.16 -13.69 -9.20
C GLN A 530 -33.70 -13.43 -8.81
N CYS A 531 -33.43 -13.05 -7.56
CA CYS A 531 -32.08 -12.89 -7.04
C CYS A 531 -31.45 -14.23 -6.63
N ASP A 532 -32.24 -15.31 -6.53
CA ASP A 532 -31.72 -16.66 -6.37
C ASP A 532 -31.26 -17.18 -7.74
N ALA A 533 -30.02 -16.85 -8.10
CA ALA A 533 -29.40 -17.25 -9.35
C ALA A 533 -28.81 -18.67 -9.30
N CYS A 534 -28.84 -19.34 -8.13
CA CYS A 534 -28.35 -20.69 -8.01
C CYS A 534 -29.37 -21.69 -8.55
N PRO A 535 -28.94 -22.68 -9.36
CA PRO A 535 -29.84 -23.75 -9.77
C PRO A 535 -30.44 -24.46 -8.55
N ALA A 536 -31.72 -24.83 -8.63
CA ALA A 536 -32.39 -25.56 -7.54
C ALA A 536 -31.63 -26.86 -7.22
N GLY A 537 -31.28 -27.06 -5.95
CA GLY A 537 -30.49 -28.21 -5.50
C GLY A 537 -29.01 -28.15 -5.85
N ALA A 538 -28.49 -26.98 -6.27
CA ALA A 538 -27.05 -26.79 -6.43
C ALA A 538 -26.34 -27.02 -5.09
N LEU A 539 -25.35 -27.89 -5.13
CA LEU A 539 -24.44 -28.12 -4.02
C LEU A 539 -23.56 -26.87 -3.79
N HIS A 540 -23.12 -26.66 -2.54
CA HIS A 540 -22.26 -25.52 -2.17
C HIS A 540 -20.93 -25.45 -2.95
N ASP A 541 -20.44 -26.57 -3.47
CA ASP A 541 -19.26 -26.65 -4.33
C ASP A 541 -19.54 -26.16 -5.77
N ARG A 542 -20.81 -26.04 -6.17
CA ARG A 542 -21.24 -25.58 -7.49
C ARG A 542 -21.85 -24.18 -7.50
N CYS A 543 -22.42 -23.73 -6.37
CA CYS A 543 -22.96 -22.38 -6.24
C CYS A 543 -22.72 -21.82 -4.82
N SER A 544 -22.18 -20.61 -4.74
CA SER A 544 -21.86 -19.91 -3.49
C SER A 544 -22.16 -18.41 -3.62
N LEU A 545 -22.13 -17.69 -2.51
CA LEU A 545 -22.22 -16.23 -2.55
C LEU A 545 -20.89 -15.63 -3.05
N HIS A 546 -20.97 -14.72 -4.01
CA HIS A 546 -19.82 -13.98 -4.54
C HIS A 546 -19.99 -12.49 -4.30
N LEU A 547 -18.89 -11.82 -3.95
CA LEU A 547 -18.84 -10.38 -3.66
C LEU A 547 -17.87 -9.70 -4.62
N HIS A 548 -18.25 -8.53 -5.12
CA HIS A 548 -17.36 -7.68 -5.91
C HIS A 548 -16.24 -7.11 -5.04
N GLY A 549 -15.00 -7.49 -5.35
CA GLY A 549 -13.80 -7.00 -4.66
C GLY A 549 -13.27 -5.67 -5.23
N PRO A 550 -12.21 -5.12 -4.63
CA PRO A 550 -11.57 -3.86 -5.02
C PRO A 550 -11.38 -3.67 -6.53
N THR A 551 -10.95 -4.71 -7.24
CA THR A 551 -10.73 -4.65 -8.68
C THR A 551 -12.02 -4.34 -9.44
N SER A 552 -13.19 -4.83 -8.99
CA SER A 552 -14.48 -4.60 -9.65
C SER A 552 -14.88 -3.11 -9.65
N TRP A 553 -14.43 -2.34 -8.67
CA TRP A 553 -14.76 -0.92 -8.51
C TRP A 553 -13.83 0.01 -9.30
N ALA A 554 -12.60 -0.43 -9.57
CA ALA A 554 -11.56 0.37 -10.20
C ALA A 554 -11.65 0.42 -11.74
N SER A 555 -12.55 -0.32 -12.38
CA SER A 555 -12.66 -0.30 -13.86
C SER A 555 -13.32 0.98 -14.37
N PRO A 556 -12.66 1.76 -15.24
CA PRO A 556 -13.27 2.92 -15.88
C PRO A 556 -14.31 2.58 -16.98
N ALA A 557 -14.57 1.29 -17.26
CA ALA A 557 -15.42 0.90 -18.38
C ALA A 557 -16.22 -0.38 -18.09
N GLY A 558 -17.25 -0.25 -17.29
CA GLY A 558 -18.38 -1.17 -17.23
C GLY A 558 -19.60 -0.40 -16.74
N PRO A 559 -20.81 -0.68 -17.22
CA PRO A 559 -22.00 -0.06 -16.65
C PRO A 559 -22.03 -0.45 -15.18
N ARG A 560 -21.90 0.55 -14.30
CA ARG A 560 -22.35 0.38 -12.92
C ARG A 560 -23.86 0.04 -12.99
N PRO A 561 -24.37 -0.91 -12.19
CA PRO A 561 -25.80 -1.17 -12.10
C PRO A 561 -26.60 0.09 -11.78
#